data_AF-D8IAD3-F1
#
_entry.id   AF-D8IAD3-F1
#
_cell.length_a   1.000
_cell.length_b   1.000
_cell.length_c   1.000
_cell.angle_alpha   90.00
_cell.angle_beta   90.00
_cell.angle_gamma   90.00
#
_symmetry.space_group_name_H-M   'P 1'
#
loop_
_entity.id
_entity.type
_entity.pdbx_description
1 polymer ?
#
loop_
_entity_poly.entity_id
_entity_poly.type
_entity_poly.pdbx_seq_one_letter_code
_entity_poly.pdbx_strand_id
1 'polypeptide(L)'
;MLISCGKKENTLLEDMALLDKSYIRTLLYTANINNQNRKESIERFIIDWNAFKKKYYNANTEDPQWKTDFDSLQDILIRSHYYIASGEDESAGYSILHDIKYVLSDMRKRNNINWFVDNINAIYKTANRMNELSKIYGLNTTVLTEVEENRLLVVYQLLDSSVKNALKEFDRSNIQLLGLSAKQIEALRHNMNTISDLVLSIGNNISNKKYSDIPNISANIINIYFNSLQIIVT
;
A
#
# COMPACT_ATOMS: atom_id res chain seq x y z
N MET A 1 30.21 -0.01 -25.06
CA MET A 1 28.81 0.02 -25.50
C MET A 1 27.95 -0.31 -24.27
N LEU A 2 26.82 0.41 -24.06
CA LEU A 2 26.00 0.55 -22.83
C LEU A 2 26.36 1.74 -21.91
N ILE A 3 26.10 2.96 -22.39
CA ILE A 3 25.92 4.18 -21.56
C ILE A 3 24.44 4.65 -21.61
N SER A 4 23.54 3.91 -22.28
CA SER A 4 22.13 4.32 -22.48
C SER A 4 21.08 3.63 -21.60
N CYS A 5 21.42 2.59 -20.81
CA CYS A 5 20.45 1.95 -19.89
C CYS A 5 20.15 2.83 -18.67
N GLY A 6 21.18 3.37 -18.00
CA GLY A 6 21.00 4.07 -16.72
C GLY A 6 20.16 5.36 -16.79
N LYS A 7 20.19 6.09 -17.91
CA LYS A 7 19.36 7.30 -18.08
C LYS A 7 17.87 6.97 -18.25
N LYS A 8 17.53 5.91 -18.98
CA LYS A 8 16.12 5.51 -19.20
C LYS A 8 15.51 4.88 -17.95
N GLU A 9 16.31 4.11 -17.21
CA GLU A 9 15.91 3.49 -15.95
C GLU A 9 15.62 4.55 -14.88
N ASN A 10 16.49 5.54 -14.71
CA ASN A 10 16.25 6.65 -13.79
C ASN A 10 14.95 7.41 -14.12
N THR A 11 14.68 7.67 -15.41
CA THR A 11 13.44 8.36 -15.81
C THR A 11 12.18 7.53 -15.55
N LEU A 12 12.22 6.19 -15.71
CA LEU A 12 11.09 5.33 -15.37
C LEU A 12 10.77 5.39 -13.87
N LEU A 13 11.80 5.29 -13.02
CA LEU A 13 11.60 5.29 -11.57
C LEU A 13 11.12 6.65 -11.06
N GLU A 14 11.61 7.76 -11.63
CA GLU A 14 11.10 9.11 -11.35
C GLU A 14 9.62 9.27 -11.74
N ASP A 15 9.25 8.86 -12.96
CA ASP A 15 7.85 8.91 -13.41
C ASP A 15 6.95 7.97 -12.59
N MET A 16 7.49 6.85 -12.11
CA MET A 16 6.80 5.90 -11.25
C MET A 16 6.55 6.48 -9.85
N ALA A 17 7.48 7.30 -9.31
CA ALA A 17 7.25 8.07 -8.10
C ALA A 17 6.15 9.12 -8.26
N LEU A 18 6.10 9.79 -9.41
CA LEU A 18 5.03 10.75 -9.71
C LEU A 18 3.66 10.05 -9.83
N LEU A 19 3.62 8.90 -10.50
CA LEU A 19 2.42 8.07 -10.61
C LEU A 19 1.93 7.62 -9.24
N ASP A 20 2.83 7.15 -8.36
CA ASP A 20 2.48 6.75 -7.00
C ASP A 20 1.93 7.91 -6.17
N LYS A 21 2.53 9.10 -6.25
CA LYS A 21 2.00 10.28 -5.54
C LYS A 21 0.60 10.66 -6.05
N SER A 22 0.36 10.56 -7.36
CA SER A 22 -0.95 10.81 -7.94
C SER A 22 -1.97 9.75 -7.48
N TYR A 23 -1.60 8.47 -7.53
CA TYR A 23 -2.40 7.36 -7.03
C TYR A 23 -2.76 7.52 -5.54
N ILE A 24 -1.77 7.78 -4.69
CA ILE A 24 -1.96 7.93 -3.23
C ILE A 24 -2.90 9.11 -2.95
N ARG A 25 -2.72 10.23 -3.65
CA ARG A 25 -3.63 11.37 -3.52
C ARG A 25 -5.06 10.94 -3.85
N THR A 26 -5.27 10.27 -4.99
CA THR A 26 -6.59 9.79 -5.38
C THR A 26 -7.18 8.79 -4.38
N LEU A 27 -6.37 7.89 -3.84
CA LEU A 27 -6.79 6.97 -2.78
C LEU A 27 -7.27 7.74 -1.53
N LEU A 28 -6.53 8.74 -1.06
CA LEU A 28 -6.90 9.53 0.12
C LEU A 28 -8.15 10.38 -0.11
N TYR A 29 -8.32 10.96 -1.31
CA TYR A 29 -9.52 11.71 -1.66
C TYR A 29 -10.75 10.80 -1.73
N THR A 30 -10.61 9.62 -2.34
CA THR A 30 -11.70 8.64 -2.50
C THR A 30 -12.09 7.92 -1.21
N ALA A 31 -11.19 7.80 -0.24
CA ALA A 31 -11.47 7.22 1.07
C ALA A 31 -12.55 7.97 1.86
N ASN A 32 -12.70 9.29 1.66
CA ASN A 32 -13.70 10.09 2.35
C ASN A 32 -14.99 10.19 1.53
N ILE A 33 -16.02 9.43 1.92
CA ILE A 33 -17.32 9.41 1.22
C ILE A 33 -18.02 10.78 1.14
N ASN A 34 -17.66 11.72 2.01
CA ASN A 34 -18.24 13.07 2.00
C ASN A 34 -17.44 14.05 1.13
N ASN A 35 -16.35 13.61 0.50
CA ASN A 35 -15.55 14.46 -0.35
C ASN A 35 -16.20 14.59 -1.73
N GLN A 36 -16.57 15.83 -2.10
CA GLN A 36 -17.22 16.13 -3.38
C GLN A 36 -16.25 16.00 -4.58
N ASN A 37 -14.94 16.03 -4.33
CA ASN A 37 -13.91 16.00 -5.37
C ASN A 37 -13.44 14.59 -5.72
N ARG A 38 -14.14 13.53 -5.27
CA ARG A 38 -13.72 12.13 -5.50
C ARG A 38 -13.68 11.78 -6.98
N LYS A 39 -14.76 12.07 -7.71
CA LYS A 39 -14.86 11.87 -9.15
C LYS A 39 -13.73 12.61 -9.88
N GLU A 40 -13.55 13.88 -9.58
CA GLU A 40 -12.50 14.69 -10.20
C GLU A 40 -11.10 14.12 -9.90
N SER A 41 -10.87 13.63 -8.68
CA SER A 41 -9.59 13.04 -8.30
C SER A 41 -9.26 11.78 -9.11
N ILE A 42 -10.23 10.89 -9.33
CA ILE A 42 -9.99 9.70 -10.15
C ILE A 42 -9.83 10.05 -11.63
N GLU A 43 -10.57 11.04 -12.15
CA GLU A 43 -10.40 11.53 -13.53
C GLU A 43 -9.00 12.11 -13.75
N ARG A 44 -8.47 12.87 -12.78
CA ARG A 44 -7.08 13.37 -12.80
C ARG A 44 -6.06 12.22 -12.81
N PHE A 45 -6.25 11.21 -11.98
CA PHE A 45 -5.35 10.06 -11.98
C PHE A 45 -5.41 9.25 -13.28
N ILE A 46 -6.57 9.14 -13.93
CA ILE A 46 -6.70 8.51 -15.24
C ILE A 46 -5.85 9.25 -16.29
N ILE A 47 -5.79 10.59 -16.24
CA ILE A 47 -4.93 11.38 -17.14
C ILE A 47 -3.45 11.04 -16.91
N ASP A 48 -3.00 11.02 -15.66
CA ASP A 48 -1.61 10.69 -15.30
C ASP A 48 -1.26 9.24 -15.71
N TRP A 49 -2.17 8.30 -15.45
CA TRP A 49 -2.04 6.91 -15.88
C TRP A 49 -1.93 6.77 -17.39
N ASN A 50 -2.79 7.44 -18.16
CA ASN A 50 -2.76 7.37 -19.62
C ASN A 50 -1.44 7.92 -20.20
N ALA A 51 -0.92 9.00 -19.62
CA ALA A 51 0.39 9.54 -19.98
C ALA A 51 1.51 8.53 -19.67
N PHE A 52 1.50 7.92 -18.48
CA PHE A 52 2.45 6.89 -18.07
C PHE A 52 2.39 5.64 -18.97
N LYS A 53 1.18 5.11 -19.22
CA LYS A 53 0.92 3.98 -20.14
C LYS A 53 1.44 4.27 -21.53
N LYS A 54 1.12 5.43 -22.11
CA LYS A 54 1.60 5.80 -23.45
C LYS A 54 3.12 5.75 -23.57
N LYS A 55 3.84 6.16 -22.52
CA LYS A 55 5.31 6.20 -22.50
C LYS A 55 5.93 4.82 -22.27
N TYR A 56 5.34 4.00 -21.39
CA TYR A 56 6.00 2.81 -20.86
C TYR A 56 5.38 1.46 -21.26
N TYR A 57 4.22 1.43 -21.92
CA TYR A 57 3.54 0.17 -22.28
C TYR A 57 4.40 -0.81 -23.09
N ASN A 58 5.30 -0.29 -23.93
CA ASN A 58 6.23 -1.10 -24.75
C ASN A 58 7.69 -1.01 -24.25
N ALA A 59 7.93 -0.49 -23.05
CA ALA A 59 9.28 -0.19 -22.59
C ALA A 59 10.08 -1.40 -22.10
N ASN A 60 9.41 -2.44 -21.60
CA ASN A 60 10.05 -3.65 -21.10
C ASN A 60 9.51 -4.88 -21.83
N THR A 61 10.31 -5.41 -22.75
CA THR A 61 9.99 -6.62 -23.51
C THR A 61 10.51 -7.90 -22.86
N GLU A 62 11.32 -7.79 -21.81
CA GLU A 62 11.92 -8.93 -21.10
C GLU A 62 10.97 -9.48 -20.03
N ASP A 63 10.11 -8.64 -19.45
CA ASP A 63 9.02 -9.07 -18.57
C ASP A 63 7.77 -9.46 -19.41
N PRO A 64 7.44 -10.76 -19.56
CA PRO A 64 6.31 -11.19 -20.38
C PRO A 64 4.96 -10.74 -19.82
N GLN A 65 4.91 -10.38 -18.53
CA GLN A 65 3.70 -9.95 -17.84
C GLN A 65 3.52 -8.42 -17.91
N TRP A 66 4.52 -7.67 -18.41
CA TRP A 66 4.53 -6.20 -18.42
C TRP A 66 3.25 -5.59 -19.02
N LYS A 67 2.90 -5.96 -20.26
CA LYS A 67 1.71 -5.41 -20.92
C LYS A 67 0.42 -5.79 -20.21
N THR A 68 0.33 -7.04 -19.76
CA THR A 68 -0.84 -7.56 -19.03
C THR A 68 -1.05 -6.81 -17.72
N ASP A 69 0.00 -6.40 -17.02
CA ASP A 69 -0.12 -5.57 -15.82
C ASP A 69 -0.64 -4.16 -16.15
N PHE A 70 -0.18 -3.54 -17.24
CA PHE A 70 -0.75 -2.26 -17.71
C PHE A 70 -2.22 -2.39 -18.13
N ASP A 71 -2.61 -3.51 -18.73
CA ASP A 71 -4.00 -3.73 -19.10
C ASP A 71 -4.88 -4.02 -17.87
N SER A 72 -4.33 -4.71 -16.86
CA SER A 72 -5.00 -4.93 -15.57
C SER A 72 -5.20 -3.62 -14.79
N LEU A 73 -4.18 -2.76 -14.74
CA LEU A 73 -4.27 -1.43 -14.13
C LEU A 73 -5.33 -0.56 -14.82
N GLN A 74 -5.43 -0.65 -16.15
CA GLN A 74 -6.46 0.04 -16.91
C GLN A 74 -7.87 -0.45 -16.58
N ASP A 75 -8.08 -1.77 -16.48
CA ASP A 75 -9.37 -2.36 -16.12
C ASP A 75 -9.81 -1.95 -14.70
N ILE A 76 -8.89 -2.04 -13.73
CA ILE A 76 -9.12 -1.60 -12.35
C ILE A 76 -9.57 -0.14 -12.33
N LEU A 77 -8.90 0.73 -13.09
CA LEU A 77 -9.24 2.16 -13.17
C LEU A 77 -10.62 2.41 -13.77
N ILE A 78 -10.96 1.73 -14.87
CA ILE A 78 -12.27 1.88 -15.52
C ILE A 78 -13.38 1.44 -14.57
N ARG A 79 -13.21 0.30 -13.91
CA ARG A 79 -14.21 -0.25 -12.97
C ARG A 79 -14.36 0.63 -11.73
N SER A 80 -13.25 1.05 -11.13
CA SER A 80 -13.27 1.98 -9.98
C SER A 80 -13.96 3.29 -10.34
N HIS A 81 -13.62 3.87 -11.49
CA HIS A 81 -14.24 5.09 -11.99
C HIS A 81 -15.74 4.93 -12.23
N TYR A 82 -16.18 3.82 -12.83
CA TYR A 82 -17.61 3.56 -13.04
C TYR A 82 -18.40 3.67 -11.71
N TYR A 83 -17.98 2.94 -10.68
CA TYR A 83 -18.68 2.93 -9.39
C TYR A 83 -18.64 4.27 -8.65
N ILE A 84 -17.51 4.98 -8.73
CA ILE A 84 -17.35 6.30 -8.09
C ILE A 84 -18.15 7.38 -8.85
N ALA A 85 -18.15 7.34 -10.18
CA ALA A 85 -18.79 8.36 -11.00
C ALA A 85 -20.32 8.18 -11.10
N SER A 86 -20.81 6.94 -11.03
CA SER A 86 -22.25 6.65 -11.03
C SER A 86 -22.90 6.90 -9.66
N GLY A 87 -22.13 6.84 -8.58
CA GLY A 87 -22.63 6.92 -7.21
C GLY A 87 -23.38 5.67 -6.75
N GLU A 88 -23.34 4.56 -7.52
CA GLU A 88 -24.07 3.32 -7.22
C GLU A 88 -23.51 2.60 -5.99
N ASP A 89 -22.19 2.38 -5.96
CA ASP A 89 -21.48 1.74 -4.84
C ASP A 89 -20.05 2.30 -4.77
N GLU A 90 -19.94 3.51 -4.26
CA GLU A 90 -18.66 4.21 -4.14
C GLU A 90 -17.67 3.46 -3.23
N SER A 91 -18.18 2.66 -2.30
CA SER A 91 -17.37 1.82 -1.42
C SER A 91 -16.70 0.68 -2.18
N ALA A 92 -17.43 0.04 -3.10
CA ALA A 92 -16.87 -0.93 -4.04
C ALA A 92 -15.86 -0.27 -4.97
N GLY A 93 -16.16 0.92 -5.48
CA GLY A 93 -15.23 1.70 -6.32
C GLY A 93 -13.90 1.99 -5.62
N TYR A 94 -13.95 2.41 -4.34
CA TYR A 94 -12.77 2.60 -3.49
C TYR A 94 -12.02 1.29 -3.22
N SER A 95 -12.74 0.20 -2.93
CA SER A 95 -12.14 -1.12 -2.72
C SER A 95 -11.38 -1.62 -3.96
N ILE A 96 -11.95 -1.44 -5.16
CA ILE A 96 -11.29 -1.77 -6.42
C ILE A 96 -10.05 -0.90 -6.64
N LEU A 97 -10.10 0.40 -6.30
CA LEU A 97 -8.95 1.30 -6.43
C LEU A 97 -7.73 0.85 -5.61
N HIS A 98 -7.97 0.17 -4.48
CA HIS A 98 -6.89 -0.39 -3.67
C HIS A 98 -6.05 -1.44 -4.40
N ASP A 99 -6.59 -2.10 -5.43
CA ASP A 99 -5.90 -3.19 -6.13
C ASP A 99 -4.73 -2.71 -7.00
N ILE A 100 -4.75 -1.44 -7.41
CA ILE A 100 -3.68 -0.80 -8.21
C ILE A 100 -2.32 -1.00 -7.55
N LYS A 101 -2.23 -0.80 -6.24
CA LYS A 101 -0.97 -0.87 -5.50
C LYS A 101 -0.37 -2.27 -5.49
N TYR A 102 -1.19 -3.32 -5.59
CA TYR A 102 -0.71 -4.69 -5.64
C TYR A 102 -0.13 -5.02 -7.02
N VAL A 103 -0.81 -4.59 -8.10
CA VAL A 103 -0.30 -4.78 -9.46
C VAL A 103 1.03 -4.02 -9.64
N LEU A 104 1.13 -2.78 -9.17
CA LEU A 104 2.38 -2.02 -9.21
C LEU A 104 3.50 -2.68 -8.40
N SER A 105 3.19 -3.17 -7.19
CA SER A 105 4.15 -3.91 -6.35
C SER A 105 4.68 -5.15 -7.06
N ASP A 106 3.80 -5.95 -7.67
CA ASP A 106 4.21 -7.20 -8.32
C ASP A 106 5.03 -6.94 -9.58
N MET A 107 4.65 -5.92 -10.36
CA MET A 107 5.45 -5.44 -11.49
C MET A 107 6.85 -5.02 -11.05
N ARG A 108 6.98 -4.23 -9.98
CA ARG A 108 8.28 -3.79 -9.44
C ARG A 108 9.13 -4.95 -8.93
N LYS A 109 8.53 -5.87 -8.18
CA LYS A 109 9.22 -7.05 -7.63
C LYS A 109 9.81 -7.93 -8.72
N ARG A 110 9.05 -8.24 -9.79
CA ARG A 110 9.57 -9.05 -10.91
C ARG A 110 10.73 -8.37 -11.63
N ASN A 111 10.80 -7.05 -11.56
CA ASN A 111 11.87 -6.24 -12.15
C ASN A 111 12.94 -5.83 -11.13
N ASN A 112 13.01 -6.48 -9.96
CA ASN A 112 14.00 -6.25 -8.90
C ASN A 112 14.04 -4.81 -8.36
N ILE A 113 12.91 -4.10 -8.39
CA ILE A 113 12.80 -2.74 -7.89
C ILE A 113 12.37 -2.78 -6.41
N ASN A 114 13.28 -2.39 -5.51
CA ASN A 114 12.98 -2.24 -4.08
C ASN A 114 12.31 -0.90 -3.78
N TRP A 115 10.98 -0.89 -3.68
CA TRP A 115 10.19 0.32 -3.63
C TRP A 115 9.59 0.60 -2.25
N PHE A 116 9.79 1.84 -1.74
CA PHE A 116 9.36 2.21 -0.38
C PHE A 116 7.84 2.05 -0.19
N VAL A 117 7.05 2.50 -1.16
CA VAL A 117 5.58 2.45 -1.09
C VAL A 117 5.09 1.00 -1.04
N ASP A 118 5.78 0.06 -1.68
CA ASP A 118 5.41 -1.36 -1.68
C ASP A 118 5.63 -1.98 -0.29
N ASN A 119 6.71 -1.57 0.39
CA ASN A 119 7.02 -2.02 1.75
C ASN A 119 5.93 -1.60 2.74
N ILE A 120 5.47 -0.35 2.70
CA ILE A 120 4.37 0.11 3.58
C ILE A 120 3.02 -0.49 3.19
N ASN A 121 2.79 -0.79 1.91
CA ASN A 121 1.59 -1.49 1.45
C ASN A 121 1.50 -2.93 1.95
N ALA A 122 2.64 -3.62 2.07
CA ALA A 122 2.71 -4.97 2.64
C ALA A 122 2.31 -4.97 4.13
N ILE A 123 2.76 -3.96 4.88
CA ILE A 123 2.33 -3.74 6.28
C ILE A 123 0.82 -3.56 6.33
N TYR A 124 0.25 -2.63 5.55
CA TYR A 124 -1.19 -2.39 5.51
C TYR A 124 -1.99 -3.66 5.22
N LYS A 125 -1.61 -4.40 4.17
CA LYS A 125 -2.31 -5.63 3.76
C LYS A 125 -2.41 -6.62 4.93
N THR A 126 -1.30 -6.79 5.64
CA THR A 126 -1.22 -7.78 6.72
C THR A 126 -1.85 -7.28 8.01
N ALA A 127 -1.72 -5.98 8.33
CA ALA A 127 -2.39 -5.34 9.46
C ALA A 127 -3.92 -5.36 9.29
N ASN A 128 -4.42 -5.12 8.07
CA ASN A 128 -5.84 -5.25 7.77
C ASN A 128 -6.32 -6.69 7.96
N ARG A 129 -5.56 -7.68 7.48
CA ARG A 129 -5.87 -9.09 7.72
C ARG A 129 -5.88 -9.44 9.21
N MET A 130 -4.92 -8.93 9.97
CA MET A 130 -4.87 -9.09 11.43
C MET A 130 -6.08 -8.46 12.11
N ASN A 131 -6.46 -7.25 11.72
CA ASN A 131 -7.64 -6.56 12.24
C ASN A 131 -8.91 -7.39 12.00
N GLU A 132 -9.17 -7.82 10.76
CA GLU A 132 -10.35 -8.62 10.43
C GLU A 132 -10.41 -9.95 11.20
N LEU A 133 -9.29 -10.68 11.27
CA LEU A 133 -9.24 -11.94 12.02
C LEU A 133 -9.43 -11.74 13.52
N SER A 134 -9.02 -10.61 14.06
CA SER A 134 -9.07 -10.37 15.51
C SER A 134 -10.40 -9.78 15.99
N LYS A 135 -11.24 -9.21 15.11
CA LYS A 135 -12.53 -8.61 15.49
C LYS A 135 -13.43 -9.53 16.31
N ILE A 136 -13.40 -10.83 16.02
CA ILE A 136 -14.17 -11.85 16.75
C ILE A 136 -13.71 -12.05 18.22
N TYR A 137 -12.55 -11.49 18.60
CA TYR A 137 -12.00 -11.55 19.96
C TYR A 137 -12.23 -10.26 20.78
N GLY A 138 -12.56 -9.15 20.11
CA GLY A 138 -12.84 -7.87 20.79
C GLY A 138 -14.15 -7.86 21.59
N LEU A 139 -14.98 -8.90 21.43
CA LEU A 139 -16.20 -9.13 22.19
C LEU A 139 -15.88 -10.13 23.29
N ASN A 140 -15.63 -9.63 24.50
CA ASN A 140 -15.12 -10.39 25.64
C ASN A 140 -15.90 -11.70 25.90
N THR A 141 -15.25 -12.84 25.62
CA THR A 141 -15.35 -14.19 26.26
C THR A 141 -14.90 -15.33 25.34
N THR A 142 -14.52 -15.05 24.08
CA THR A 142 -14.14 -16.09 23.11
C THR A 142 -12.82 -16.79 23.49
N VAL A 143 -12.91 -18.09 23.83
CA VAL A 143 -11.75 -18.99 23.85
C VAL A 143 -11.45 -19.40 22.42
N LEU A 144 -10.22 -19.19 21.98
CA LEU A 144 -9.82 -19.58 20.64
C LEU A 144 -9.64 -21.08 20.51
N THR A 145 -10.06 -21.61 19.36
CA THR A 145 -9.60 -22.93 18.93
C THR A 145 -8.13 -22.87 18.56
N GLU A 146 -7.44 -24.00 18.66
CA GLU A 146 -6.03 -24.12 18.23
C GLU A 146 -5.83 -23.68 16.76
N VAL A 147 -6.81 -23.96 15.89
CA VAL A 147 -6.77 -23.55 14.48
C VAL A 147 -6.82 -22.03 14.35
N GLU A 148 -7.63 -21.35 15.15
CA GLU A 148 -7.72 -19.88 15.15
C GLU A 148 -6.48 -19.23 15.76
N GLU A 149 -5.94 -19.79 16.86
CA GLU A 149 -4.67 -19.35 17.45
C GLU A 149 -3.53 -19.44 16.40
N ASN A 150 -3.44 -20.57 15.69
CA ASN A 150 -2.45 -20.78 14.63
C ASN A 150 -2.62 -19.83 13.46
N ARG A 151 -3.86 -19.58 12.99
CA ARG A 151 -4.12 -18.60 11.92
C ARG A 151 -3.69 -17.20 12.33
N LEU A 152 -3.97 -16.80 13.57
CA LEU A 152 -3.57 -15.51 14.10
C LEU A 152 -2.05 -15.39 14.19
N LEU A 153 -1.37 -16.42 14.68
CA LEU A 153 0.09 -16.48 14.79
C LEU A 153 0.77 -16.35 13.42
N VAL A 154 0.27 -17.06 12.39
CA VAL A 154 0.81 -16.97 11.03
C VAL A 154 0.68 -15.56 10.48
N VAL A 155 -0.49 -14.92 10.64
CA VAL A 155 -0.69 -13.54 10.17
C VAL A 155 0.17 -12.55 10.95
N TYR A 156 0.39 -12.76 12.26
CA TYR A 156 1.32 -11.98 13.05
C TYR A 156 2.75 -12.08 12.53
N GLN A 157 3.23 -13.30 12.24
CA GLN A 157 4.57 -13.52 11.71
C GLN A 157 4.78 -12.82 10.35
N LEU A 158 3.75 -12.84 9.49
CA LEU A 158 3.78 -12.11 8.22
C LEU A 158 3.84 -10.58 8.44
N LEU A 159 3.10 -10.07 9.44
CA LEU A 159 3.08 -8.64 9.77
C LEU A 159 4.43 -8.19 10.32
N ASP A 160 4.97 -8.93 11.30
CA ASP A 160 6.29 -8.71 11.89
C ASP A 160 7.40 -8.74 10.83
N SER A 161 7.38 -9.74 9.94
CA SER A 161 8.31 -9.83 8.81
C SER A 161 8.20 -8.62 7.88
N SER A 162 6.98 -8.19 7.55
CA SER A 162 6.74 -7.03 6.67
C SER A 162 7.29 -5.74 7.28
N VAL A 163 7.10 -5.53 8.59
CA VAL A 163 7.62 -4.35 9.30
C VAL A 163 9.14 -4.38 9.40
N LYS A 164 9.72 -5.52 9.76
CA LYS A 164 11.19 -5.69 9.78
C LYS A 164 11.82 -5.43 8.43
N ASN A 165 11.21 -5.93 7.35
CA ASN A 165 11.66 -5.67 6.00
C ASN A 165 11.56 -4.17 5.65
N ALA A 166 10.42 -3.53 5.94
CA ALA A 166 10.24 -2.11 5.67
C ALA A 166 11.26 -1.23 6.41
N LEU A 167 11.57 -1.54 7.68
CA LEU A 167 12.60 -0.82 8.46
C LEU A 167 14.00 -1.03 7.89
N LYS A 168 14.36 -2.28 7.57
CA LYS A 168 15.66 -2.62 6.99
C LYS A 168 15.89 -1.93 5.65
N GLU A 169 14.85 -1.87 4.83
CA GLU A 169 14.91 -1.32 3.49
C GLU A 169 14.61 0.18 3.45
N PHE A 170 14.26 0.82 4.57
CA PHE A 170 13.89 2.24 4.61
C PHE A 170 14.94 3.12 3.94
N ASP A 171 16.20 2.99 4.36
CA ASP A 171 17.35 3.75 3.83
C ASP A 171 17.93 3.20 2.53
N ARG A 172 17.52 2.00 2.12
CA ARG A 172 18.00 1.30 0.91
C ARG A 172 17.02 1.39 -0.25
N SER A 173 15.79 1.77 0.04
CA SER A 173 14.72 1.94 -0.93
C SER A 173 14.94 3.20 -1.77
N ASN A 174 14.06 3.39 -2.75
CA ASN A 174 13.99 4.58 -3.58
C ASN A 174 13.20 5.73 -2.97
N ILE A 175 13.08 5.82 -1.65
CA ILE A 175 12.32 6.87 -0.95
C ILE A 175 12.72 8.30 -1.39
N GLN A 176 13.98 8.52 -1.75
CA GLN A 176 14.46 9.79 -2.29
C GLN A 176 13.75 10.23 -3.59
N LEU A 177 13.29 9.28 -4.42
CA LEU A 177 12.58 9.59 -5.67
C LEU A 177 11.20 10.18 -5.42
N LEU A 178 10.64 10.05 -4.21
CA LEU A 178 9.37 10.67 -3.83
C LEU A 178 9.47 12.19 -3.62
N GLY A 179 10.70 12.75 -3.61
CA GLY A 179 10.94 14.19 -3.47
C GLY A 179 10.50 14.76 -2.13
N LEU A 180 10.65 13.98 -1.05
CA LEU A 180 10.23 14.36 0.29
C LEU A 180 11.29 15.23 0.98
N SER A 181 10.84 16.20 1.78
CA SER A 181 11.73 16.97 2.65
C SER A 181 12.31 16.10 3.78
N ALA A 182 13.43 16.52 4.37
CA ALA A 182 14.05 15.82 5.49
C ALA A 182 13.06 15.60 6.67
N LYS A 183 12.23 16.61 6.96
CA LYS A 183 11.18 16.53 7.99
C LYS A 183 10.12 15.47 7.67
N GLN A 184 9.72 15.33 6.39
CA GLN A 184 8.78 14.29 5.97
C GLN A 184 9.39 12.89 6.09
N ILE A 185 10.65 12.73 5.69
CA ILE A 185 11.37 11.45 5.83
C ILE A 185 11.50 11.06 7.31
N GLU A 186 11.83 12.00 8.18
CA GLU A 186 11.89 11.78 9.62
C GLU A 186 10.53 11.37 10.21
N ALA A 187 9.46 12.05 9.80
CA ALA A 187 8.10 11.69 10.21
C ALA A 187 7.69 10.28 9.73
N LEU A 188 8.05 9.89 8.51
CA LEU A 188 7.82 8.54 8.01
C LEU A 188 8.61 7.50 8.81
N ARG A 189 9.87 7.79 9.17
CA ARG A 189 10.66 6.90 10.01
C ARG A 189 10.06 6.74 11.40
N HIS A 190 9.61 7.84 12.00
CA HIS A 190 8.90 7.81 13.28
C HIS A 190 7.65 6.91 13.20
N ASN A 191 6.83 7.07 12.15
CA ASN A 191 5.67 6.22 11.93
C ASN A 191 6.04 4.74 11.80
N MET A 192 7.12 4.39 11.09
CA MET A 192 7.57 3.00 10.96
C MET A 192 8.04 2.40 12.28
N ASN A 193 8.75 3.17 13.11
CA ASN A 193 9.14 2.74 14.45
C ASN A 193 7.92 2.53 15.35
N THR A 194 6.96 3.44 15.32
CA THR A 194 5.70 3.30 16.08
C THR A 194 4.92 2.06 15.64
N ILE A 195 4.86 1.76 14.34
CA ILE A 195 4.24 0.51 13.85
C ILE A 195 4.99 -0.71 14.40
N SER A 196 6.32 -0.69 14.44
CA SER A 196 7.13 -1.78 15.01
C SER A 196 6.78 -2.04 16.47
N ASP A 197 6.67 -0.98 17.28
CA ASP A 197 6.31 -1.11 18.71
C ASP A 197 4.90 -1.68 18.90
N LEU A 198 3.95 -1.27 18.05
CA LEU A 198 2.59 -1.82 18.04
C LEU A 198 2.59 -3.31 17.64
N VAL A 199 3.38 -3.72 16.65
CA VAL A 199 3.49 -5.13 16.27
C VAL A 199 4.12 -5.97 17.37
N LEU A 200 5.15 -5.47 18.06
CA LEU A 200 5.69 -6.13 19.26
C LEU A 200 4.61 -6.31 20.34
N SER A 201 3.74 -5.32 20.51
CA SER A 201 2.60 -5.41 21.44
C SER A 201 1.60 -6.51 21.03
N ILE A 202 1.32 -6.68 19.74
CA ILE A 202 0.52 -7.82 19.24
C ILE A 202 1.20 -9.15 19.58
N GLY A 203 2.50 -9.28 19.36
CA GLY A 203 3.26 -10.50 19.68
C GLY A 203 3.19 -10.87 21.17
N ASN A 204 3.34 -9.88 22.05
CA ASN A 204 3.18 -10.06 23.49
C ASN A 204 1.76 -10.49 23.86
N ASN A 205 0.75 -9.91 23.21
CA ASN A 205 -0.65 -10.26 23.44
C ASN A 205 -0.97 -11.70 23.01
N ILE A 206 -0.49 -12.13 21.84
CA ILE A 206 -0.63 -13.52 21.37
C ILE A 206 0.04 -14.49 22.37
N SER A 207 1.27 -14.18 22.79
CA SER A 207 2.04 -15.04 23.72
C SER A 207 1.37 -15.18 25.09
N ASN A 208 0.70 -14.13 25.56
CA ASN A 208 -0.01 -14.11 26.83
C ASN A 208 -1.50 -14.46 26.73
N LYS A 209 -1.97 -14.89 25.54
CA LYS A 209 -3.39 -15.20 25.27
C LYS A 209 -4.35 -14.04 25.57
N LYS A 210 -3.92 -12.80 25.32
CA LYS A 210 -4.69 -11.55 25.50
C LYS A 210 -5.15 -11.00 24.15
N TYR A 211 -6.24 -11.54 23.61
CA TYR A 211 -6.65 -11.24 22.23
C TYR A 211 -7.53 -9.98 22.08
N SER A 212 -8.12 -9.47 23.16
CA SER A 212 -9.07 -8.34 23.16
C SER A 212 -8.50 -7.05 22.57
N ASP A 213 -7.19 -6.83 22.71
CA ASP A 213 -6.54 -5.57 22.34
C ASP A 213 -6.02 -5.58 20.90
N ILE A 214 -5.85 -6.76 20.30
CA ILE A 214 -5.28 -6.95 18.96
C ILE A 214 -6.07 -6.18 17.87
N PRO A 215 -7.42 -6.14 17.87
CA PRO A 215 -8.18 -5.36 16.90
C PRO A 215 -7.82 -3.88 16.93
N ASN A 216 -7.78 -3.29 18.13
CA ASN A 216 -7.49 -1.87 18.33
C ASN A 216 -6.05 -1.54 17.94
N ILE A 217 -5.09 -2.39 18.30
CA ILE A 217 -3.69 -2.21 17.90
C ILE A 217 -3.56 -2.29 16.37
N SER A 218 -4.24 -3.23 15.73
CA SER A 218 -4.22 -3.39 14.27
C SER A 218 -4.87 -2.20 13.56
N ALA A 219 -5.97 -1.66 14.10
CA ALA A 219 -6.60 -0.44 13.60
C ALA A 219 -5.66 0.78 13.70
N ASN A 220 -4.90 0.89 14.80
CA ASN A 220 -3.90 1.95 14.95
C ASN A 220 -2.78 1.84 13.91
N ILE A 221 -2.30 0.63 13.60
CA ILE A 221 -1.31 0.42 12.52
C ILE A 221 -1.88 0.89 11.17
N ILE A 222 -3.14 0.56 10.87
CA ILE A 222 -3.82 1.00 9.64
C ILE A 222 -3.93 2.53 9.58
N ASN A 223 -4.28 3.18 10.69
CA ASN A 223 -4.34 4.64 10.77
C ASN A 223 -2.97 5.29 10.53
N ILE A 224 -1.89 4.74 11.12
CA ILE A 224 -0.53 5.23 10.91
C ILE A 224 -0.10 5.04 9.44
N TYR A 225 -0.53 3.97 8.78
CA TYR A 225 -0.33 3.80 7.34
C TYR A 225 -0.96 4.94 6.54
N PHE A 226 -2.23 5.30 6.80
CA PHE A 226 -2.88 6.41 6.09
C PHE A 226 -2.22 7.77 6.41
N ASN A 227 -1.78 7.99 7.64
CA ASN A 227 -0.98 9.17 7.98
C ASN A 227 0.34 9.21 7.19
N SER A 228 0.98 8.06 6.98
CA SER A 228 2.20 7.96 6.18
C SER A 228 1.94 8.26 4.70
N LEU A 229 0.81 7.80 4.16
CA LEU A 229 0.37 8.18 2.82
C LEU A 229 0.14 9.68 2.68
N GLN A 230 -0.49 10.32 3.68
CA GLN A 230 -0.71 11.76 3.69
C GLN A 230 0.62 12.53 3.67
N ILE A 231 1.63 12.07 4.43
CA ILE A 231 2.98 12.67 4.43
C ILE A 231 3.61 12.60 3.03
N ILE A 232 3.41 11.51 2.29
CA ILE A 232 4.00 11.31 0.96
C ILE A 232 3.46 12.31 -0.08
N VAL A 233 2.19 12.72 0.04
CA VAL A 233 1.52 13.55 -0.98
C VAL A 233 1.31 15.01 -0.59
N THR A 234 1.70 15.38 0.63
CA THR A 234 1.75 16.76 1.13
C THR A 234 3.04 17.45 0.69
#